data_AF-A0A951K817-F1
#
_entry.id   AF-A0A951K817-F1
#
_cell.length_a   1.000
_cell.length_b   1.000
_cell.length_c   1.000
_cell.angle_alpha   90.00
_cell.angle_beta   90.00
_cell.angle_gamma   90.00
#
_symmetry.space_group_name_H-M   'P 1'
#
loop_
_entity.id
_entity.type
_entity.pdbx_description
1 polymer ?
#
loop_
_entity_poly.entity_id
_entity_poly.type
_entity_poly.pdbx_seq_one_letter_code
_entity_poly.pdbx_strand_id
1 'polypeptide(L)' 'MTVTMSTGDTLWDLARRYAPADTDRAAWVVDVATRNGVDPGAVLPGTPLVIPVGGPQVLADPQATIVR' A
#
# COMPACT_ATOMS: atom_id res chain seq x y z
N MET A 1 9.26 4.96 2.99
CA MET A 1 10.14 5.33 1.85
C MET A 1 9.27 5.88 0.75
N THR A 2 9.79 6.73 -0.14
CA THR A 2 9.04 7.21 -1.31
C THR A 2 9.53 6.52 -2.58
N VAL A 3 8.61 6.09 -3.42
CA VAL A 3 8.87 5.51 -4.75
C VAL A 3 8.08 6.28 -5.80
N THR A 4 8.67 6.48 -6.97
CA THR A 4 7.99 7.13 -8.10
C THR A 4 7.49 6.05 -9.06
N MET A 5 6.22 6.14 -9.45
CA MET A 5 5.63 5.19 -10.40
C MET A 5 6.24 5.37 -11.79
N SER A 6 6.68 4.29 -12.43
CA SER A 6 7.07 4.32 -13.85
C SER A 6 5.85 4.02 -14.74
N THR A 7 5.97 4.30 -16.04
CA THR A 7 4.90 3.97 -17.00
C THR A 7 4.62 2.48 -17.01
N GLY A 8 3.36 2.11 -16.74
CA GLY A 8 2.90 0.72 -16.71
C GLY A 8 3.12 0.01 -15.38
N ASP A 9 3.78 0.62 -14.39
CA ASP A 9 3.78 0.09 -13.03
C ASP A 9 2.38 0.18 -12.43
N THR A 10 2.02 -0.82 -11.64
CA THR A 10 0.82 -0.82 -10.79
C THR A 10 1.20 -0.88 -9.32
N LEU A 11 0.26 -0.58 -8.42
CA LEU A 11 0.48 -0.84 -6.99
C LEU A 11 0.75 -2.32 -6.70
N TRP A 12 0.26 -3.24 -7.53
CA TRP A 12 0.54 -4.66 -7.44
C TRP A 12 1.99 -5.00 -7.80
N ASP A 13 2.61 -4.28 -8.73
CA ASP A 13 4.05 -4.40 -9.00
C ASP A 13 4.87 -3.99 -7.78
N LEU A 14 4.46 -2.90 -7.13
CA LEU A 14 5.11 -2.43 -5.90
C LEU A 14 4.92 -3.42 -4.76
N ALA A 15 3.72 -3.97 -4.58
CA ALA A 15 3.46 -5.00 -3.57
C ALA A 15 4.35 -6.23 -3.80
N ARG A 16 4.54 -6.68 -5.04
CA ARG A 16 5.46 -7.79 -5.34
C ARG A 16 6.91 -7.49 -5.00
N ARG A 17 7.35 -6.23 -5.12
CA ARG A 17 8.74 -5.81 -4.90
C ARG A 17 9.03 -5.46 -3.44
N TYR A 18 8.07 -4.88 -2.73
CA TYR A 18 8.29 -4.22 -1.44
C TYR A 18 7.44 -4.77 -0.29
N ALA A 19 6.34 -5.49 -0.56
CA ALA A 19 5.57 -6.08 0.53
C ALA A 19 6.41 -7.17 1.21
N PRO A 20 6.44 -7.23 2.56
CA PRO A 20 7.06 -8.34 3.27
C PRO A 20 6.45 -9.68 2.85
N ALA A 21 7.24 -10.75 2.88
CA ALA A 21 6.82 -12.07 2.41
C ALA A 21 5.54 -12.59 3.09
N ASP A 22 5.39 -12.31 4.40
CA ASP A 22 4.25 -12.76 5.22
C ASP A 22 3.06 -11.78 5.19
N THR A 23 3.08 -10.76 4.32
CA THR A 23 1.99 -9.77 4.20
C THR A 23 1.06 -10.11 3.04
N ASP A 24 -0.25 -10.04 3.27
CA ASP A 24 -1.24 -10.07 2.20
C ASP A 24 -1.03 -8.85 1.27
N ARG A 25 -0.70 -9.11 0.01
CA ARG A 25 -0.41 -8.08 -0.99
C ARG A 25 -1.63 -7.21 -1.29
N ALA A 26 -2.84 -7.75 -1.22
CA ALA A 26 -4.07 -6.98 -1.40
C ALA A 26 -4.22 -5.96 -0.26
N ALA A 27 -4.03 -6.40 0.99
CA ALA A 27 -4.06 -5.52 2.15
C ALA A 27 -2.97 -4.44 2.07
N TRP A 28 -1.77 -4.81 1.60
CA TRP A 28 -0.67 -3.86 1.39
C TRP A 28 -1.00 -2.81 0.33
N VAL A 29 -1.62 -3.20 -0.79
CA VAL A 29 -2.06 -2.26 -1.84
C VAL A 29 -3.08 -1.27 -1.28
N VAL A 30 -4.05 -1.74 -0.49
CA VAL A 30 -5.04 -0.88 0.17
C VAL A 30 -4.35 0.09 1.13
N ASP A 31 -3.43 -0.37 1.99
CA ASP A 31 -2.69 0.50 2.91
C ASP A 31 -1.92 1.60 2.17
N VAL A 32 -1.20 1.25 1.10
CA VAL A 32 -0.48 2.24 0.28
C VAL A 32 -1.44 3.23 -0.38
N ALA A 33 -2.56 2.76 -0.94
CA ALA A 33 -3.55 3.63 -1.55
C ALA A 33 -4.14 4.61 -0.53
N THR A 34 -4.58 4.11 0.63
CA THR A 34 -5.12 4.91 1.73
C THR A 34 -4.10 5.92 2.24
N ARG A 35 -2.85 5.50 2.45
CA ARG A 35 -1.79 6.37 2.97
C ARG A 35 -1.45 7.54 2.04
N ASN A 36 -1.61 7.36 0.73
CA ASN A 36 -1.33 8.38 -0.27
C ASN A 36 -2.58 9.12 -0.75
N GLY A 37 -3.78 8.73 -0.30
CA GLY A 37 -5.04 9.32 -0.73
C GLY A 37 -5.30 9.13 -2.23
N VAL A 38 -4.89 8.00 -2.80
CA VAL A 38 -5.03 7.69 -4.22
C VAL A 38 -6.02 6.56 -4.47
N ASP A 39 -6.64 6.56 -5.64
CA ASP A 39 -7.36 5.38 -6.15
C ASP A 39 -6.33 4.37 -6.67
N PRO A 40 -6.30 3.13 -6.14
CA PRO A 40 -5.35 2.11 -6.57
C PRO A 40 -5.46 1.73 -8.05
N GLY A 41 -6.62 1.92 -8.68
CA GLY A 41 -6.86 1.65 -10.10
C GLY A 41 -6.50 2.81 -11.04
N ALA A 42 -6.19 3.99 -10.51
CA ALA A 42 -6.00 5.21 -11.29
C ALA A 42 -4.71 5.98 -10.92
N VAL A 43 -3.68 5.28 -10.45
CA VAL A 43 -2.38 5.90 -10.16
C VAL A 43 -1.63 6.21 -11.46
N LEU A 44 -1.24 7.47 -11.64
CA LEU A 44 -0.54 7.92 -12.85
C LEU A 44 0.98 7.71 -12.77
N PRO A 45 1.66 7.47 -13.91
CA PRO A 45 3.12 7.52 -13.96
C PRO A 45 3.66 8.86 -13.45
N GLY A 46 4.82 8.83 -12.79
CA GLY A 46 5.43 9.99 -12.14
C GLY A 46 4.84 10.34 -10.77
N THR A 47 3.78 9.67 -10.33
CA THR A 47 3.21 9.90 -8.99
C THR A 47 4.19 9.41 -7.91
N PRO A 48 4.61 10.28 -6.97
CA PRO A 48 5.36 9.85 -5.80
C PRO A 48 4.43 9.18 -4.79
N LEU A 49 4.79 7.98 -4.33
CA LEU A 49 4.03 7.22 -3.34
C LEU A 49 4.91 6.91 -2.13
N VAL A 50 4.37 7.20 -0.95
CA VAL A 50 4.91 6.74 0.33
C VAL A 50 4.51 5.28 0.53
N ILE A 51 5.50 4.40 0.62
CA ILE A 51 5.32 2.97 0.87
C ILE A 51 5.87 2.58 2.24
N PRO A 52 5.20 1.65 2.95
CA PRO A 52 5.75 1.03 4.15
C PRO A 52 6.89 0.09 3.74
N VAL A 53 8.03 0.23 4.42
CA VAL A 53 9.17 -0.68 4.28
C VAL A 53 9.41 -1.31 5.65
N GLY A 54 9.19 -2.62 5.74
CA GLY A 54 9.29 -3.37 6.99
C GLY A 54 7.96 -3.57 7.72
N GLY A 55 7.42 -4.79 7.62
CA GLY A 55 6.28 -5.31 8.38
C GLY A 55 4.91 -4.72 8.00
N PRO A 56 3.82 -5.50 8.11
CA PRO A 56 2.48 -4.96 7.98
C PRO A 56 2.29 -3.88 9.05
N GLN A 57 2.12 -2.65 8.61
CA GLN A 57 1.56 -1.61 9.47
C GLN A 57 0.12 -2.08 9.72
N VAL A 58 -0.13 -2.64 10.89
CA VAL A 58 -1.50 -2.90 11.34
C VAL A 58 -2.21 -1.56 11.20
N LEU A 59 -3.09 -1.44 10.21
CA LEU A 59 -3.99 -0.30 10.07
C LEU A 59 -4.59 -0.13 11.45
N ALA A 60 -4.25 0.96 12.13
CA ALA A 60 -4.91 1.34 13.36
C ALA A 60 -6.39 1.45 13.01
N ASP A 61 -7.14 0.40 13.33
CA ASP A 61 -8.56 0.31 13.09
C ASP A 61 -9.24 1.07 14.23
N PRO A 62 -9.78 2.29 14.03
CA PRO A 62 -10.57 2.96 15.05
C PRO A 62 -11.94 2.27 15.29
N GLN A 63 -12.25 1.17 14.61
CA GLN A 63 -13.55 0.50 14.64
C GLN A 63 -13.47 -0.99 15.05
N ALA A 64 -12.32 -1.53 15.45
CA ALA A 64 -12.23 -2.86 16.06
C ALA A 64 -12.84 -2.84 17.48
N THR A 65 -14.17 -2.75 17.56
CA THR A 65 -14.92 -3.02 18.78
C THR A 65 -14.79 -4.51 19.07
N ILE A 66 -13.92 -4.86 20.01
CA ILE A 66 -13.90 -6.19 20.61
C ILE A 66 -15.19 -6.32 21.41
N VAL A 67 -16.21 -6.97 20.84
CA VAL A 67 -17.34 -7.46 21.62
C VAL A 67 -16.87 -8.73 22.33
N ARG A 68 -16.66 -8.61 23.65
CA ARG A 68 -16.35 -9.73 24.56
C ARG A 68 -17.56 -10.60 24.82
#